data_AF-A0A0N4VGP0-F1
#
_entry.id   AF-A0A0N4VGP0-F1
#
_cell.length_a   1.000
_cell.length_b   1.000
_cell.length_c   1.000
_cell.angle_alpha   90.00
_cell.angle_beta   90.00
_cell.angle_gamma   90.00
#
_symmetry.space_group_name_H-M   'P 1'
#
loop_
_entity.id
_entity.type
_entity.pdbx_description
1 polymer ?
#
loop_
_entity_poly.entity_id
_entity_poly.type
_entity_poly.pdbx_seq_one_letter_code
_entity_poly.pdbx_strand_id
1 'polypeptide(L)' 'MSQIHLIALDQPYNGKILLYGRQGIRAADYACHLASREYGHKETFQALLSSSFQDLRTVVRRDEHNAVVVNA' A
#
# COMPACT_ATOMS: atom_id res chain seq x y z
N MET A 1 -19.37 9.09 -5.22
CA MET A 1 -18.46 8.07 -5.77
C MET A 1 -17.35 7.87 -4.76
N SER A 2 -17.01 6.63 -4.41
CA SER A 2 -15.86 6.35 -3.55
C SER A 2 -14.56 6.65 -4.31
N GLN A 3 -13.54 7.09 -3.58
CA GLN A 3 -12.21 7.39 -4.11
C GLN A 3 -11.18 6.53 -3.40
N ILE A 4 -10.12 6.15 -4.10
CA ILE A 4 -8.96 5.44 -3.55
C ILE A 4 -7.71 6.22 -3.92
N HIS A 5 -6.86 6.49 -2.94
CA HIS A 5 -5.59 7.18 -3.15
C HIS A 5 -4.50 6.21 -3.58
N LEU A 6 -3.83 6.51 -4.70
CA LEU A 6 -2.60 5.85 -5.14
C LEU A 6 -1.43 6.80 -4.92
N ILE A 7 -0.56 6.46 -3.97
CA ILE A 7 0.55 7.30 -3.54
C ILE A 7 1.83 6.46 -3.54
N ALA A 8 2.93 7.03 -4.05
CA ALA A 8 4.25 6.40 -4.00
C ALA A 8 4.88 6.59 -2.61
N LEU A 9 5.76 5.67 -2.21
CA LEU A 9 6.62 5.88 -1.04
C LEU A 9 7.71 6.92 -1.35
N ASP A 10 8.18 7.62 -0.32
CA ASP A 10 9.12 8.74 -0.44
C ASP A 10 10.51 8.35 -0.97
N GLN A 11 10.83 7.06 -0.97
CA GLN A 11 12.10 6.54 -1.45
C GLN A 11 11.91 5.27 -2.29
N PRO A 12 12.79 5.02 -3.27
CA PRO A 12 12.79 3.79 -4.03
C PRO A 12 13.20 2.62 -3.15
N TYR A 13 12.62 1.45 -3.44
CA TYR A 13 12.95 0.20 -2.78
C TYR A 13 13.46 -0.83 -3.78
N ASN A 14 14.41 -1.65 -3.34
CA ASN A 14 14.86 -2.84 -4.06
C ASN A 14 13.87 -4.01 -3.85
N GLY A 15 14.01 -5.09 -4.63
CA GLY A 15 13.11 -6.24 -4.58
C GLY A 15 13.08 -7.00 -3.23
N LYS A 16 13.99 -6.68 -2.30
CA LYS A 16 14.02 -7.24 -0.95
C LYS A 16 13.92 -6.12 0.09
N ILE A 17 12.70 -5.69 0.35
CA ILE A 17 12.40 -4.72 1.40
C ILE A 17 12.64 -5.36 2.77
N LEU A 18 13.47 -4.72 3.60
CA LEU A 18 13.74 -5.07 4.99
C LEU A 18 13.52 -3.83 5.87
N LEU A 19 12.57 -3.87 6.79
CA LEU A 19 12.22 -2.73 7.63
C LEU A 19 11.78 -3.21 9.01
N TYR A 20 12.41 -2.70 10.08
CA TYR A 20 12.08 -3.04 11.49
C TYR A 20 11.92 -4.56 11.76
N GLY A 21 12.84 -5.38 11.23
CA GLY A 21 12.79 -6.84 11.39
C GLY A 21 11.74 -7.56 10.53
N ARG A 22 11.02 -6.85 9.66
CA ARG A 22 10.07 -7.40 8.69
C ARG A 22 10.72 -7.45 7.31
N GLN A 23 10.32 -8.42 6.50
CA GLN A 23 10.80 -8.55 5.11
C GLN A 23 9.65 -8.79 4.13
N GLY A 24 9.91 -8.53 2.84
CA GLY A 24 8.96 -8.79 1.75
C GLY A 24 7.69 -7.96 1.86
N ILE A 25 6.53 -8.54 1.52
CA ILE A 25 5.25 -7.83 1.49
C ILE A 25 4.89 -7.20 2.85
N ARG A 26 5.19 -7.87 3.96
CA ARG A 26 4.94 -7.32 5.31
C ARG A 26 5.77 -6.08 5.62
N ALA A 27 6.97 -5.99 5.06
CA ALA A 27 7.81 -4.80 5.19
C ALA A 27 7.30 -3.68 4.29
N ALA A 28 6.86 -4.01 3.08
CA ALA A 28 6.25 -3.07 2.13
C ALA A 28 4.98 -2.44 2.71
N ASP A 29 4.04 -3.27 3.20
CA ASP A 29 2.80 -2.82 3.84
C ASP A 29 3.08 -1.94 5.06
N TYR A 30 4.11 -2.29 5.83
CA TYR A 30 4.50 -1.50 6.99
C TYR A 30 5.10 -0.15 6.61
N ALA A 31 5.85 -0.07 5.50
CA ALA A 31 6.34 1.20 4.97
C ALA A 31 5.18 2.11 4.53
N CYS A 32 4.19 1.57 3.80
CA CYS A 32 2.97 2.30 3.44
C CYS A 32 2.21 2.81 4.66
N HIS A 33 2.09 1.97 5.69
CA HIS A 33 1.47 2.37 6.95
C HIS A 33 2.22 3.54 7.60
N LEU A 34 3.54 3.44 7.79
CA LEU A 34 4.34 4.49 8.42
C LEU A 34 4.26 5.81 7.66
N ALA A 35 4.48 5.79 6.35
CA ALA A 35 4.40 6.99 5.51
C ALA A 35 3.01 7.63 5.58
N SER A 36 1.94 6.83 5.49
CA SER A 36 0.58 7.36 5.60
C SER A 36 0.32 8.07 6.93
N ARG A 37 0.88 7.57 8.04
CA ARG A 37 0.74 8.19 9.36
C ARG A 37 1.58 9.46 9.50
N GLU A 38 2.76 9.49 8.90
CA GLU A 38 3.63 10.66 8.88
C GLU A 38 2.97 11.85 8.17
N TYR A 39 2.30 11.62 7.05
CA TYR A 39 1.52 12.65 6.33
C TYR A 39 0.10 12.87 6.87
N GLY A 40 -0.28 12.22 7.97
CA GLY A 40 -1.57 12.45 8.65
C GLY A 40 -2.79 11.78 8.00
N HIS A 41 -2.59 10.83 7.07
CA HIS A 41 -3.68 10.03 6.53
C HIS A 41 -4.27 9.10 7.60
N LYS A 42 -5.60 9.10 7.70
CA LYS A 42 -6.34 8.25 8.65
C LYS A 42 -6.73 6.90 8.07
N GLU A 43 -6.79 6.81 6.74
CA GLU A 43 -7.18 5.62 5.98
C GLU A 43 -6.16 4.48 6.06
N THR A 44 -6.47 3.36 5.41
CA THR A 44 -5.60 2.18 5.36
C THR A 44 -4.83 2.16 4.05
N PHE A 45 -3.50 2.18 4.15
CA PHE A 45 -2.60 2.05 3.00
C PHE A 45 -1.92 0.67 3.05
N GLN A 46 -1.94 -0.02 1.90
CA GLN A 46 -1.26 -1.29 1.69
C GLN A 46 -0.37 -1.19 0.44
N ALA A 47 0.69 -1.99 0.35
CA ALA A 47 1.56 -1.99 -0.82
C ALA A 47 0.82 -2.50 -2.07
N LEU A 48 1.00 -1.81 -3.19
CA LEU A 48 0.44 -2.18 -4.49
C LEU A 48 1.31 -3.25 -5.17
N LEU A 49 1.36 -4.45 -4.59
CA LEU A 49 2.19 -5.58 -5.06
C LEU A 49 1.42 -6.90 -4.98
N SER A 50 1.75 -7.84 -5.86
CA SER A 50 1.40 -9.25 -5.64
C SER A 50 2.41 -9.91 -4.71
N SER A 51 1.95 -10.89 -3.95
CA SER A 51 2.78 -11.74 -3.10
C SER A 51 2.40 -13.21 -3.26
N SER A 52 3.10 -14.11 -2.55
CA SER A 52 2.83 -15.56 -2.61
C SER A 52 1.42 -15.96 -2.16
N PHE A 53 0.74 -15.12 -1.37
CA PHE A 53 -0.59 -15.42 -0.80
C PHE A 53 -1.65 -14.36 -1.11
N GLN A 54 -1.30 -13.28 -1.81
CA GLN A 54 -2.23 -12.19 -2.14
C GLN A 54 -1.98 -11.72 -3.57
N ASP A 55 -3.02 -11.77 -4.40
CA ASP A 55 -3.03 -11.19 -5.75
C ASP A 55 -3.22 -9.67 -5.65
N LEU A 56 -2.58 -8.92 -6.53
CA LEU A 56 -2.73 -7.47 -6.63
C LEU A 56 -4.20 -7.03 -6.67
N ARG A 57 -5.07 -7.75 -7.39
CA ARG A 57 -6.50 -7.41 -7.50
C ARG A 57 -7.28 -7.56 -6.19
N THR A 58 -6.76 -8.31 -5.23
CA THR A 58 -7.42 -8.53 -3.93
C THR A 58 -6.90 -7.60 -2.82
N VAL A 59 -5.96 -6.70 -3.13
CA VAL A 59 -5.53 -5.62 -2.23
C VAL A 59 -6.69 -4.66 -1.95
N VAL A 60 -7.48 -4.34 -2.99
CA VAL A 60 -8.68 -3.51 -2.87
C VAL A 60 -9.90 -4.39 -2.58
N ARG A 61 -10.74 -3.96 -1.62
CA ARG A 61 -12.01 -4.62 -1.31
C ARG A 61 -12.90 -4.67 -2.55
N ARG A 62 -13.58 -5.80 -2.78
CA ARG A 62 -14.41 -6.02 -3.98
C ARG A 62 -15.45 -4.92 -4.22
N ASP A 63 -16.05 -4.40 -3.16
CA ASP A 63 -17.07 -3.35 -3.24
C ASP A 63 -16.52 -1.99 -3.70
N GLU A 64 -15.20 -1.81 -3.64
CA GLU A 64 -14.50 -0.58 -4.02
C GLU A 64 -13.81 -0.70 -5.40
N HIS A 65 -14.04 -1.78 -6.15
CA HIS A 65 -13.43 -1.96 -7.48
C HIS A 65 -13.84 -0.91 -8.51
N ASN A 66 -14.99 -0.25 -8.32
CA ASN A 66 -15.46 0.86 -9.17
C ASN A 66 -15.11 2.25 -8.61
N ALA A 67 -14.33 2.32 -7.52
CA ALA A 67 -13.89 3.58 -6.97
C ALA A 67 -12.95 4.31 -7.95
N VAL A 68 -13.00 5.64 -7.94
CA VAL A 68 -12.09 6.45 -8.75
C VAL A 68 -10.72 6.46 -8.09
N VAL A 69 -9.69 6.06 -8.83
CA VAL A 69 -8.29 6.16 -8.37
C VAL A 69 -7.82 7.59 -8.55
N VAL A 70 -7.37 8.21 -7.47
CA VAL A 70 -6.84 9.58 -7.44
C VAL A 70 -5.41 9.58 -6.90
N ASN A 71 -4.63 10.59 -7.28
CA ASN A 71 -3.33 10.87 -6.68
C ASN A 71 -3.48 11.63 -5.34
N ALA A 72 -2.36 11.84 -4.66
CA ALA A 72 -2.23 12.83 -3.59
C ALA A 72 -2.15 14.25 -4.16
#